data_AF-A0A3N5N9X4-F1
#
_entry.id   AF-A0A3N5N9X4-F1
#
_cell.length_a   1.000
_cell.length_b   1.000
_cell.length_c   1.000
_cell.angle_alpha   90.00
_cell.angle_beta   90.00
_cell.angle_gamma   90.00
#
_symmetry.space_group_name_H-M   'P 1'
#
loop_
_entity.id
_entity.type
_entity.pdbx_description
1 polymer ?
#
loop_
_entity_poly.entity_id
_entity_poly.type
_entity_poly.pdbx_seq_one_letter_code
_entity_poly.pdbx_strand_id
1 'polypeptide(L)'
;MDEIALALTADAYSRTALTTVVTVGSSGGVVRSKHGLMIRPNTSRQAGAVDHMLPPPRSDAPAQTLDRELANIASRFGRPTADIVALVIEYPWVAEAR
;
A
#
# COMPACT_ATOMS: atom_id res chain seq x y z
N MET A 1 -8.88 -5.94 -9.08
CA MET A 1 -8.18 -5.72 -7.78
C MET A 1 -9.20 -5.33 -6.74
N ASP A 2 -8.95 -5.60 -5.46
CA ASP A 2 -9.80 -5.13 -4.37
C ASP A 2 -9.40 -3.69 -4.00
N GLU A 3 -10.35 -2.75 -4.07
CA GLU A 3 -10.11 -1.33 -3.78
C GLU A 3 -9.80 -1.04 -2.31
N ILE A 4 -10.33 -1.84 -1.38
CA ILE A 4 -10.09 -1.64 0.05
C ILE A 4 -8.65 -2.03 0.36
N ALA A 5 -8.20 -3.18 -0.15
CA ALA A 5 -6.80 -3.60 0.01
C ALA A 5 -5.83 -2.60 -0.63
N LEU A 6 -6.18 -2.04 -1.80
CA LEU A 6 -5.38 -0.98 -2.44
C LEU A 6 -5.31 0.29 -1.58
N ALA A 7 -6.44 0.76 -1.08
CA ALA A 7 -6.50 1.98 -0.26
C ALA A 7 -5.70 1.82 1.03
N LEU A 8 -5.86 0.68 1.73
CA LEU A 8 -5.11 0.39 2.95
C LEU A 8 -3.60 0.31 2.71
N THR A 9 -3.19 -0.31 1.60
CA THR A 9 -1.76 -0.35 1.19
C THR A 9 -1.25 1.07 0.97
N ALA A 10 -1.96 1.87 0.17
CA ALA A 10 -1.52 3.23 -0.16
C ALA A 10 -1.47 4.14 1.08
N ASP A 11 -2.46 4.04 1.96
CA ASP A 11 -2.55 4.82 3.19
C ASP A 11 -1.41 4.48 4.17
N ALA A 12 -1.13 3.18 4.39
CA ALA A 12 -0.04 2.75 5.27
C ALA A 12 1.33 3.27 4.81
N TYR A 13 1.65 3.15 3.51
CA TYR A 13 2.91 3.67 2.98
C TYR A 13 2.99 5.20 3.01
N SER A 14 1.88 5.90 2.77
CA SER A 14 1.84 7.37 2.83
C SER A 14 2.15 7.90 4.23
N ARG A 15 1.77 7.14 5.28
CA ARG A 15 2.04 7.47 6.69
C ARG A 15 3.46 7.20 7.14
N THR A 16 4.32 6.61 6.29
CA THR A 16 5.76 6.51 6.58
C THR A 16 6.44 7.88 6.57
N ALA A 17 5.86 8.88 5.89
CA ALA A 17 6.46 10.20 5.63
C ALA A 17 7.83 10.18 4.92
N LEU A 18 8.28 9.01 4.46
CA LEU A 18 9.56 8.80 3.79
C LEU A 18 9.41 8.55 2.29
N THR A 19 8.18 8.38 1.81
CA THR A 19 7.89 8.04 0.42
C THR A 19 6.64 8.76 -0.10
N THR A 20 6.57 8.90 -1.42
CA THR A 20 5.34 9.28 -2.13
C THR A 20 4.76 8.06 -2.80
N VAL A 21 3.48 7.79 -2.56
CA VAL A 21 2.79 6.62 -3.13
C VAL A 21 2.00 7.05 -4.37
N VAL A 22 2.18 6.30 -5.46
CA VAL A 22 1.47 6.53 -6.72
C VAL A 22 0.93 5.22 -7.27
N THR A 23 -0.22 5.29 -7.96
CA THR A 23 -0.76 4.16 -8.73
C THR A 23 -0.16 4.14 -10.13
N VAL A 24 0.24 2.95 -10.58
CA VAL A 24 0.86 2.74 -11.91
C VAL A 24 -0.07 1.86 -12.74
N GLY A 25 -0.35 2.27 -13.97
CA GLY A 25 -1.20 1.51 -14.90
C GLY A 25 -0.90 1.81 -16.37
N SER A 26 -1.80 1.41 -17.27
CA SER A 26 -1.68 1.80 -18.69
C SER A 26 -2.06 3.27 -18.88
N SER A 27 -1.39 3.97 -19.79
CA SER A 27 -1.69 5.38 -20.09
C SER A 27 -3.15 5.56 -20.50
N GLY A 28 -3.86 6.48 -19.84
CA GLY A 28 -5.28 6.74 -20.08
C GLY A 28 -6.25 5.62 -19.67
N GLY A 29 -5.76 4.50 -19.14
CA GLY A 29 -6.58 3.36 -18.77
C GLY A 29 -7.22 3.53 -17.40
N VAL A 30 -8.55 3.56 -17.34
CA VAL A 30 -9.29 3.47 -16.07
C VAL A 30 -9.52 1.99 -15.74
N VAL A 31 -9.25 1.60 -14.49
CA VAL A 31 -9.43 0.23 -14.02
C VAL A 31 -10.64 0.16 -13.11
N ARG A 32 -11.57 -0.76 -13.41
CA ARG A 32 -12.69 -1.08 -12.52
C ARG A 32 -12.20 -1.99 -11.38
N SER A 33 -12.42 -1.58 -10.14
CA SER A 33 -12.14 -2.38 -8.95
C SER A 33 -13.18 -3.49 -8.74
N LYS A 34 -12.93 -4.35 -7.74
CA LYS A 34 -13.78 -5.50 -7.40
C LYS A 34 -15.21 -5.08 -7.04
N HIS A 35 -15.37 -4.00 -6.27
CA HIS A 35 -16.68 -3.49 -5.87
C HIS A 35 -17.17 -2.29 -6.72
N GLY A 36 -16.50 -2.02 -7.85
CA GLY A 36 -17.04 -1.21 -8.94
C GLY A 36 -16.54 0.24 -9.01
N LEU A 37 -15.59 0.66 -8.18
CA LEU A 37 -14.92 1.95 -8.33
C LEU A 37 -14.10 2.01 -9.62
N MET A 38 -14.09 3.20 -10.23
CA MET A 38 -13.30 3.49 -11.43
C MET A 38 -12.03 4.22 -11.03
N ILE A 39 -10.90 3.52 -11.02
CA ILE A 39 -9.61 4.04 -10.56
C ILE A 39 -8.79 4.48 -11.78
N ARG A 40 -8.41 5.75 -11.81
CA ARG A 40 -7.48 6.31 -12.80
C ARG A 40 -6.05 6.29 -12.22
N PRO A 41 -5.11 5.54 -12.83
CA PRO A 41 -3.71 5.52 -12.40
C PRO A 41 -3.07 6.91 -12.44
N ASN A 42 -2.15 7.19 -11.50
CA ASN A 42 -1.40 8.44 -11.46
C ASN A 42 -0.38 8.52 -12.61
N THR A 43 0.26 7.40 -12.95
CA THR A 43 1.30 7.36 -13.98
C THR A 43 1.24 6.09 -14.81
N SER A 44 1.88 6.12 -15.98
CA SER A 44 1.96 4.96 -16.88
C SER A 44 3.14 4.05 -16.54
N ARG A 45 3.03 2.75 -16.85
CA ARG A 45 4.11 1.76 -16.67
C ARG A 45 5.37 2.06 -17.51
N GLN A 46 5.30 2.96 -18.49
CA GLN A 46 6.35 3.19 -19.50
C GLN A 46 7.52 4.09 -19.06
N ALA A 47 7.72 4.35 -17.78
CA ALA A 47 8.93 5.02 -17.34
C ALA A 47 9.42 4.40 -16.03
N GLY A 48 10.74 4.24 -15.88
CA GLY A 48 11.40 3.99 -14.60
C GLY A 48 11.22 5.16 -13.62
N ALA A 49 9.97 5.53 -13.33
CA ALA A 49 9.54 6.72 -12.60
C ALA A 49 9.22 6.42 -11.13
N VAL A 50 9.35 5.16 -10.69
CA VAL A 50 9.14 4.76 -9.30
C VAL A 50 10.35 3.96 -8.81
N ASP A 51 10.87 4.33 -7.65
CA ASP A 51 12.05 3.68 -7.05
C ASP A 51 11.74 2.26 -6.58
N HIS A 52 10.46 1.97 -6.29
CA HIS A 52 10.02 0.68 -5.82
C HIS A 52 8.57 0.39 -6.26
N MET A 53 8.37 -0.77 -6.85
CA MET A 53 7.05 -1.27 -7.23
C MET A 53 6.54 -2.24 -6.16
N LEU A 54 5.40 -1.92 -5.55
CA LEU A 54 4.73 -2.84 -4.64
C LEU A 54 4.04 -3.97 -5.41
N PRO A 55 3.97 -5.20 -4.87
CA PRO A 55 3.16 -6.25 -5.43
C PRO A 55 1.67 -5.82 -5.41
N PRO A 56 0.84 -6.34 -6.33
CA PRO A 56 -0.60 -6.10 -6.28
C PRO A 56 -1.20 -6.53 -4.92
N PRO A 57 -2.07 -5.72 -4.31
CA PRO A 57 -2.73 -6.08 -3.05
C PRO A 57 -3.53 -7.36 -3.19
N ARG A 58 -3.46 -8.23 -2.18
CA ARG A 58 -4.27 -9.46 -2.13
C ARG A 58 -5.73 -9.11 -1.88
N SER A 59 -6.64 -9.83 -2.54
CA SER A 59 -8.08 -9.57 -2.51
C SER A 59 -8.89 -10.52 -1.62
N ASP A 60 -8.20 -11.38 -0.87
CA ASP A 60 -8.77 -12.45 -0.02
C ASP A 60 -9.22 -11.91 1.35
N ALA A 61 -8.39 -11.09 2.00
CA ALA A 61 -8.70 -10.47 3.29
C ALA A 61 -8.18 -9.02 3.36
N PRO A 62 -9.00 -8.01 2.98
CA PRO A 62 -8.53 -6.64 2.85
C PRO A 62 -7.92 -6.06 4.13
N ALA A 63 -8.53 -6.28 5.30
CA ALA A 63 -8.00 -5.78 6.57
C ALA A 63 -6.65 -6.42 6.97
N GLN A 64 -6.44 -7.70 6.64
CA GLN A 64 -5.16 -8.40 6.86
C GLN A 64 -4.04 -7.91 5.92
N THR A 65 -4.35 -7.01 4.99
CA THR A 65 -3.32 -6.32 4.21
C THR A 65 -2.43 -5.48 5.12
N LEU A 66 -2.97 -4.86 6.17
CA LEU A 66 -2.19 -4.04 7.09
C LEU A 66 -1.13 -4.83 7.84
N ASP A 67 -1.42 -6.04 8.33
CA ASP A 67 -0.42 -6.91 8.97
C ASP A 67 0.82 -7.12 8.10
N ARG A 68 0.58 -7.43 6.82
CA ARG A 68 1.64 -7.68 5.83
C ARG A 68 2.38 -6.40 5.46
N GLU A 69 1.66 -5.32 5.17
CA GLU A 69 2.30 -4.07 4.76
C GLU A 69 3.08 -3.43 5.91
N LEU A 70 2.62 -3.54 7.16
CA LEU A 70 3.39 -3.11 8.32
C LEU A 70 4.66 -3.95 8.52
N ALA A 71 4.60 -5.26 8.27
CA ALA A 71 5.80 -6.10 8.26
C ALA A 71 6.77 -5.70 7.14
N ASN A 72 6.27 -5.40 5.94
CA ASN A 72 7.07 -4.91 4.81
C ASN A 72 7.71 -3.54 5.13
N ILE A 73 6.93 -2.61 5.70
CA ILE A 73 7.40 -1.29 6.14
C ILE A 73 8.48 -1.44 7.20
N ALA A 74 8.31 -2.33 8.19
CA ALA A 74 9.34 -2.56 9.20
C ALA A 74 10.62 -3.15 8.60
N SER A 75 10.49 -4.08 7.65
CA SER A 75 11.65 -4.64 6.95
C SER A 75 12.40 -3.59 6.12
N ARG A 76 11.71 -2.57 5.61
CA ARG A 76 12.29 -1.59 4.68
C ARG A 76 12.77 -0.30 5.34
N PHE A 77 11.98 0.23 6.26
CA PHE A 77 12.20 1.52 6.91
C PHE A 77 12.53 1.39 8.41
N GLY A 78 12.49 0.16 8.94
CA GLY A 78 12.75 -0.13 10.35
C GLY A 78 11.48 -0.24 11.18
N ARG A 79 11.58 -1.02 12.26
CA ARG A 79 10.46 -1.30 13.17
C ARG A 79 9.79 -0.03 13.73
N PRO A 80 10.53 1.01 14.20
CA PRO A 80 9.91 2.21 14.74
C PRO A 80 9.00 2.95 13.75
N THR A 81 9.35 2.96 12.45
CA THR A 81 8.50 3.57 11.42
C THR A 81 7.19 2.81 11.30
N ALA A 82 7.22 1.47 11.28
CA ALA A 82 6.01 0.68 11.21
C ALA A 82 5.14 0.81 12.47
N ASP A 83 5.73 0.92 13.66
CA ASP A 83 4.99 1.17 14.91
C ASP A 83 4.27 2.53 14.89
N ILE A 84 4.92 3.58 14.38
CA ILE A 84 4.28 4.89 14.19
C ILE A 84 3.15 4.79 13.18
N VAL A 85 3.35 4.12 12.04
CA VAL A 85 2.29 3.94 11.04
C VAL A 85 1.08 3.25 11.67
N ALA A 86 1.31 2.12 12.37
CA ALA A 86 0.28 1.36 13.06
C ALA A 86 -0.51 2.21 14.08
N LEU A 87 0.20 3.00 14.89
CA LEU A 87 -0.40 3.93 15.84
C LEU A 87 -1.29 4.97 15.13
N VAL A 88 -0.79 5.60 14.07
CA VAL A 88 -1.51 6.66 13.35
C VAL A 88 -2.77 6.12 12.65
N ILE A 89 -2.77 4.86 12.18
CA ILE A 89 -3.96 4.17 11.63
C ILE A 89 -4.83 3.49 12.70
N GLU A 90 -4.47 3.61 13.99
CA GLU A 90 -5.14 2.92 15.11
C GLU A 90 -5.25 1.40 14.92
N TYR A 91 -4.27 0.80 14.24
CA TYR A 91 -4.26 -0.63 13.95
C TYR A 91 -3.43 -1.38 15.00
N PRO A 92 -3.98 -2.43 15.63
CA PRO A 92 -3.35 -3.12 16.76
C PRO A 92 -2.26 -4.09 16.29
N TRP A 93 -1.20 -3.56 15.68
CA TRP A 93 -0.11 -4.36 15.16
C TRP A 93 0.95 -4.63 16.21
N VAL A 94 1.11 -5.89 16.58
CA VAL A 94 2.16 -6.36 17.46
C VAL A 94 3.31 -6.92 16.63
N ALA A 95 4.53 -6.46 16.90
CA ALA A 95 5.71 -7.15 16.44
C ALA A 95 5.70 -8.53 17.04
N GLU A 96 5.89 -9.57 16.22
CA GLU A 96 6.62 -10.70 16.77
C GLU A 96 8.01 -10.20 17.15
N ALA A 97 8.32 -10.25 18.46
CA ALA A 97 9.65 -9.97 18.96
C ALA A 97 10.61 -10.96 18.29
N ARG A 98 11.52 -10.47 17.47
CA ARG A 98 12.65 -11.25 16.96
C ARG A 98 13.84 -11.13 17.88
#